data_AF-A0A962B9N2-F1
#
_entry.id   AF-A0A962B9N2-F1
#
_cell.length_a   1.000
_cell.length_b   1.000
_cell.length_c   1.000
_cell.angle_alpha   90.00
_cell.angle_beta   90.00
_cell.angle_gamma   90.00
#
_symmetry.space_group_name_H-M   'P 1'
#
loop_
_entity.id
_entity.type
_entity.pdbx_description
1 polymer ?
#
loop_
_entity_poly.entity_id
_entity_poly.type
_entity_poly.pdbx_seq_one_letter_code
_entity_poly.pdbx_strand_id
1 'polypeptide(L)'
;MNVLRTCLMACALAFGLQTHPAHAETRFTYQGRLGSAGQPADGAHDFAFRLFDAETSGGQVGTEQAVSSLDVDQGVFSVQLDFGDAPFNAAPRWLEIRVRASGGGAYTTLSPRQRIGAAPFAIETLFVAPGAVDTIALQDNAVTSQKIADGNIFTDDLAN
;
A
#
# COMPACT_ATOMS: atom_id res chain seq x y z
N MET A 1 -1.86 -10.68 -70.36
CA MET A 1 -0.39 -10.82 -70.32
C MET A 1 0.10 -10.04 -69.11
N ASN A 2 0.49 -10.77 -68.05
CA ASN A 2 1.49 -10.42 -67.03
C ASN A 2 1.28 -9.17 -66.14
N VAL A 3 1.31 -9.20 -64.79
CA VAL A 3 1.44 -10.25 -63.78
C VAL A 3 0.91 -9.65 -62.47
N LEU A 4 0.09 -10.42 -61.76
CA LEU A 4 -0.31 -10.21 -60.37
C LEU A 4 0.94 -10.30 -59.48
N ARG A 5 1.34 -9.21 -58.82
CA ARG A 5 2.42 -9.20 -57.81
C ARG A 5 1.84 -8.97 -56.43
N THR A 6 1.70 -10.10 -55.73
CA THR A 6 1.53 -10.26 -54.29
C THR A 6 2.54 -9.42 -53.52
N CYS A 7 2.08 -8.57 -52.61
CA CYS A 7 2.85 -8.14 -51.46
C CYS A 7 1.93 -8.23 -50.24
N LEU A 8 2.02 -9.36 -49.53
CA LEU A 8 1.54 -9.47 -48.16
C LEU A 8 2.29 -8.43 -47.33
N MET A 9 1.61 -7.39 -46.88
CA MET A 9 2.11 -6.51 -45.84
C MET A 9 1.30 -6.80 -44.58
N ALA A 10 1.66 -7.89 -43.90
CA ALA A 10 1.20 -8.13 -42.54
C ALA A 10 1.91 -7.11 -41.63
N CYS A 11 1.27 -5.96 -41.44
CA CYS A 11 1.64 -5.03 -40.38
C CYS A 11 1.13 -5.63 -39.07
N ALA A 12 1.92 -6.51 -38.47
CA ALA A 12 1.70 -6.95 -37.10
C ALA A 12 1.94 -5.72 -36.21
N LEU A 13 0.86 -5.02 -35.88
CA LEU A 13 0.86 -4.04 -34.81
C LEU A 13 1.07 -4.83 -33.51
N ALA A 14 2.34 -5.07 -33.17
CA ALA A 14 2.71 -5.54 -31.86
C ALA A 14 2.40 -4.40 -30.89
N PHE A 15 1.15 -4.33 -30.43
CA PHE A 15 0.82 -3.68 -29.18
C PHE A 15 1.61 -4.44 -28.12
N GLY A 16 2.81 -3.93 -27.80
CA GLY A 16 3.53 -4.36 -26.62
C GLY A 16 2.59 -4.18 -25.45
N LEU A 17 2.18 -5.28 -24.81
CA LEU A 17 1.54 -5.18 -23.52
C LEU A 17 2.58 -4.56 -22.60
N GLN A 18 2.43 -3.27 -22.31
CA GLN A 18 3.19 -2.61 -21.26
C GLN A 18 2.69 -3.20 -19.94
N THR A 19 3.36 -4.24 -19.48
CA THR A 19 3.23 -4.72 -18.10
C THR A 19 3.80 -3.63 -17.21
N HIS A 20 2.94 -2.76 -16.71
CA HIS A 20 3.32 -1.84 -15.65
C HIS A 20 3.58 -2.68 -14.40
N PRO A 21 4.66 -2.43 -13.64
CA PRO A 21 4.82 -3.07 -12.35
C PRO A 21 3.58 -2.75 -11.51
N ALA A 22 2.84 -3.76 -11.10
CA ALA A 22 1.72 -3.58 -10.19
C ALA A 22 2.30 -3.17 -8.83
N HIS A 23 2.14 -1.90 -8.47
CA HIS A 23 2.41 -1.47 -7.10
C HIS A 23 1.47 -2.25 -6.16
N ALA A 24 2.01 -2.76 -5.06
CA ALA A 24 1.21 -3.43 -4.05
C ALA A 24 0.09 -2.47 -3.58
N GLU A 25 -1.14 -2.98 -3.48
CA GLU A 25 -2.26 -2.19 -2.97
C GLU A 25 -1.98 -1.79 -1.51
N THR A 26 -1.96 -0.48 -1.23
CA THR A 26 -1.74 0.06 0.13
C THR A 26 -3.02 0.13 0.95
N ARG A 27 -4.16 -0.07 0.28
CA ARG A 27 -5.48 -0.11 0.88
C ARG A 27 -5.75 -1.46 1.50
N PHE A 28 -6.35 -1.46 2.68
CA PHE A 28 -6.77 -2.67 3.35
C PHE A 28 -8.13 -2.48 4.03
N THR A 29 -8.85 -3.59 4.22
CA THR A 29 -10.08 -3.60 5.00
C THR A 29 -9.76 -3.75 6.48
N TYR A 30 -10.34 -2.87 7.29
CA TYR A 30 -10.36 -2.98 8.74
C TYR A 30 -11.79 -3.28 9.21
N GLN A 31 -11.92 -4.27 10.10
CA GLN A 31 -13.18 -4.61 10.75
C GLN A 31 -13.01 -4.51 12.26
N GLY A 32 -13.98 -3.88 12.91
CA GLY A 32 -13.97 -3.65 14.34
C GLY A 32 -15.34 -3.88 14.95
N ARG A 33 -15.35 -4.05 16.28
CA ARG A 33 -16.57 -4.08 17.06
C ARG A 33 -16.62 -2.84 17.97
N LEU A 34 -17.70 -2.08 17.88
CA LEU A 34 -18.03 -0.95 18.74
C LEU A 34 -19.14 -1.33 19.72
N GLY A 35 -18.95 -0.98 20.98
CA GLY A 35 -19.97 -1.14 22.01
C GLY A 35 -19.86 -0.08 23.08
N SER A 36 -20.96 0.14 23.79
CA SER A 36 -21.05 1.07 24.92
C SER A 36 -21.76 0.39 26.08
N ALA A 37 -21.15 0.41 27.26
CA ALA A 37 -21.67 -0.24 28.47
C ALA A 37 -22.10 -1.72 28.28
N GLY A 38 -21.39 -2.46 27.43
CA GLY A 38 -21.67 -3.86 27.13
C GLY A 38 -22.77 -4.10 26.08
N GLN A 39 -23.37 -3.04 25.52
CA GLN A 39 -24.32 -3.14 24.41
C GLN A 39 -23.67 -2.75 23.08
N PRO A 40 -24.12 -3.33 21.95
CA PRO A 40 -23.77 -2.84 20.61
C PRO A 40 -24.09 -1.36 20.46
N ALA A 41 -23.17 -0.59 19.88
CA ALA A 41 -23.39 0.82 19.56
C ALA A 41 -23.79 0.94 18.09
N ASP A 42 -25.05 0.60 17.80
CA ASP A 42 -25.57 0.55 16.43
C ASP A 42 -25.92 1.93 15.88
N GLY A 43 -25.88 2.03 14.55
CA GLY A 43 -26.21 3.23 13.78
C GLY A 43 -24.99 3.98 13.26
N ALA A 44 -25.24 5.18 12.73
CA ALA A 44 -24.21 5.96 12.04
C ALA A 44 -23.25 6.67 13.02
N HIS A 45 -21.96 6.42 12.83
CA HIS A 45 -20.88 7.02 13.61
C HIS A 45 -19.84 7.69 12.72
N ASP A 46 -19.22 8.76 13.22
CA ASP A 46 -18.05 9.33 12.58
C ASP A 46 -16.80 8.73 13.22
N PHE A 47 -15.88 8.24 12.40
CA PHE A 47 -14.60 7.68 12.81
C PHE A 47 -13.43 8.51 12.30
N ALA A 48 -12.35 8.51 13.06
CA ALA A 48 -11.07 9.02 12.64
C ALA A 48 -9.97 8.04 13.03
N PHE A 49 -9.21 7.59 12.04
CA PHE A 49 -8.16 6.58 12.17
C PHE A 49 -6.79 7.22 12.00
N ARG A 50 -5.85 6.87 12.88
CA ARG A 50 -4.47 7.36 12.84
C ARG A 50 -3.49 6.22 13.12
N LEU A 51 -2.34 6.25 12.47
CA LEU A 51 -1.25 5.35 12.81
C LEU A 51 -0.30 6.00 13.81
N PHE A 52 0.24 5.18 14.70
CA PHE A 52 1.24 5.56 15.68
C PHE A 52 2.40 4.56 15.71
N ASP A 53 3.56 5.03 16.16
CA ASP A 53 4.78 4.22 16.31
C ASP A 53 4.89 3.48 17.66
N ALA A 54 3.92 3.67 18.57
CA ALA A 54 3.79 2.94 19.82
C ALA A 54 2.33 2.90 20.34
N GLU A 55 2.06 1.95 21.24
CA GLU A 55 0.73 1.66 21.78
C GLU A 55 0.09 2.80 22.58
N THR A 56 0.86 3.47 23.45
CA THR A 56 0.31 4.44 24.41
C THR A 56 0.95 5.84 24.34
N SER A 57 2.24 5.93 24.01
CA SER A 57 3.00 7.19 24.04
C SER A 57 3.72 7.49 22.71
N GLY A 58 3.24 6.91 21.62
CA GLY A 58 3.85 7.04 20.30
C GLY A 58 3.57 8.38 19.61
N GLY A 59 4.41 8.72 18.64
CA GLY A 59 4.18 9.78 17.66
C GLY A 59 3.24 9.30 16.56
N GLN A 60 2.41 10.20 16.03
CA GLN A 60 1.56 9.89 14.88
C GLN A 60 2.46 9.71 13.64
N VAL A 61 2.16 8.68 12.84
CA VAL A 61 2.81 8.38 11.57
C VAL A 61 1.79 8.52 10.46
N GLY A 62 2.10 9.29 9.41
CA GLY A 62 1.20 9.48 8.28
C GLY A 62 -0.03 10.35 8.58
N THR A 63 -0.95 10.39 7.62
CA THR A 63 -2.15 11.24 7.65
C THR A 63 -3.32 10.56 8.35
N GLU A 64 -4.18 11.36 8.96
CA GLU A 64 -5.46 10.89 9.49
C GLU A 64 -6.44 10.53 8.37
N GLN A 65 -7.16 9.42 8.56
CA GLN A 65 -8.25 8.98 7.70
C GLN A 65 -9.57 9.22 8.44
N ALA A 66 -10.37 10.18 7.98
CA ALA A 66 -11.69 10.49 8.54
C ALA A 66 -12.79 9.83 7.71
N VAL A 67 -13.71 9.14 8.38
CA VAL A 67 -14.86 8.46 7.77
C VAL A 67 -16.11 8.90 8.50
N SER A 68 -16.94 9.67 7.81
CA SER A 68 -18.19 10.18 8.36
C SER A 68 -19.37 9.27 8.05
N SER A 69 -20.33 9.19 8.96
CA SER A 69 -21.57 8.43 8.79
C SER A 69 -21.34 6.95 8.43
N LEU A 70 -20.35 6.31 9.06
CA LEU A 70 -20.12 4.87 8.91
C LEU A 70 -21.16 4.13 9.75
N ASP A 71 -21.90 3.24 9.11
CA ASP A 71 -22.91 2.44 9.78
C ASP A 71 -22.27 1.31 10.62
N VAL A 72 -22.82 1.13 11.82
CA VAL A 72 -22.47 0.05 12.74
C VAL A 72 -23.69 -0.81 12.91
N ASP A 73 -23.59 -2.10 12.56
CA ASP A 73 -24.68 -3.07 12.68
C ASP A 73 -24.28 -4.22 13.60
N GLN A 74 -25.11 -4.50 14.61
CA GLN A 74 -24.81 -5.44 15.70
C GLN A 74 -23.45 -5.15 16.37
N GLY A 75 -23.09 -3.87 16.42
CA GLY A 75 -21.84 -3.37 16.95
C GLY A 75 -20.66 -3.62 16.04
N VAL A 76 -20.83 -4.12 14.81
CA VAL A 76 -19.73 -4.40 13.88
C VAL A 76 -19.70 -3.35 12.77
N PHE A 77 -18.49 -2.93 12.40
CA PHE A 77 -18.26 -2.05 11.25
C PHE A 77 -17.12 -2.56 10.38
N SER A 78 -17.15 -2.17 9.11
CA SER A 78 -16.09 -2.46 8.15
C SER A 78 -15.75 -1.20 7.36
N VAL A 79 -14.47 -0.93 7.19
CA VAL A 79 -13.96 0.27 6.51
C VAL A 79 -12.74 -0.06 5.67
N GLN A 80 -12.57 0.62 4.55
CA GLN A 80 -11.32 0.58 3.79
C GLN A 80 -10.43 1.73 4.26
N LEU A 81 -9.19 1.41 4.64
CA LEU A 81 -8.19 2.38 5.07
C LEU A 81 -7.01 2.36 4.12
N ASP A 82 -6.42 3.52 3.88
CA ASP A 82 -5.25 3.67 3.01
C ASP A 82 -4.29 4.73 3.56
N PHE A 83 -3.24 4.29 4.23
CA PHE A 83 -2.23 5.21 4.79
C PHE A 83 -1.06 5.45 3.83
N GLY A 84 -1.15 4.95 2.59
CA GLY A 84 -0.01 4.87 1.66
C GLY A 84 1.06 3.87 2.14
N ASP A 85 2.17 3.83 1.42
CA ASP A 85 3.30 2.92 1.66
C ASP A 85 4.30 3.48 2.68
N ALA A 86 4.54 4.80 2.67
CA ALA A 86 5.56 5.45 3.49
C ALA A 86 5.48 5.12 5.00
N PRO A 87 4.30 5.02 5.63
CA PRO A 87 4.19 4.59 7.02
C PRO A 87 4.62 3.14 7.27
N PHE A 88 4.60 2.24 6.29
CA PHE A 88 4.83 0.80 6.48
C PHE A 88 6.26 0.37 6.13
N ASN A 89 7.22 0.83 6.93
CA ASN A 89 8.66 0.60 6.73
C ASN A 89 9.25 -0.54 7.58
N ALA A 90 8.54 -1.67 7.68
CA ALA A 90 8.87 -2.84 8.52
C ALA A 90 8.89 -2.62 10.05
N ALA A 91 8.74 -1.39 10.53
CA ALA A 91 8.50 -1.12 11.95
C ALA A 91 7.02 -1.37 12.32
N PRO A 92 6.73 -1.81 13.56
CA PRO A 92 5.37 -2.03 14.01
C PRO A 92 4.56 -0.72 14.00
N ARG A 93 3.25 -0.85 13.74
CA ARG A 93 2.30 0.28 13.73
C ARG A 93 1.13 -0.03 14.65
N TRP A 94 0.59 1.03 15.25
CA TRP A 94 -0.58 0.97 16.12
C TRP A 94 -1.67 1.88 15.58
N LEU A 95 -2.85 1.32 15.35
CA LEU A 95 -4.05 2.01 14.93
C LEU A 95 -4.75 2.62 16.14
N GLU A 96 -4.80 3.94 16.19
CA GLU A 96 -5.70 4.68 17.05
C GLU A 96 -7.03 4.88 16.34
N ILE A 97 -8.12 4.60 17.05
CA ILE A 97 -9.48 4.77 16.56
C ILE A 97 -10.16 5.78 17.46
N ARG A 98 -10.69 6.82 16.84
CA ARG A 98 -11.51 7.82 17.52
C ARG A 98 -12.90 7.77 16.92
N VAL A 99 -13.91 7.76 17.77
CA VAL A 99 -15.31 7.62 17.37
C VAL A 99 -16.20 8.64 18.05
N ARG A 100 -17.25 9.07 17.36
CA ARG A 100 -18.36 9.85 17.93
C ARG A 100 -19.67 9.48 17.22
N ALA A 101 -20.80 9.88 17.78
CA ALA A 101 -22.07 9.82 17.06
C ALA A 101 -22.01 10.69 15.80
N SER A 102 -22.60 10.23 14.69
CA SER A 102 -22.61 11.03 13.47
C SER A 102 -23.43 12.32 13.68
N GLY A 103 -22.90 13.45 13.22
CA GLY A 103 -23.56 14.74 13.35
C GLY A 103 -23.28 15.53 14.63
N GLY A 104 -22.48 15.03 15.58
CA GLY A 104 -22.03 15.87 16.70
C GLY A 104 -21.28 15.17 17.84
N GLY A 105 -20.75 16.00 18.74
CA GLY A 105 -20.02 15.57 19.94
C GLY A 105 -18.49 15.54 19.79
N ALA A 106 -17.82 15.38 20.92
CA ALA A 106 -16.37 15.19 20.97
C ALA A 106 -16.02 13.73 20.61
N TYR A 107 -14.89 13.55 19.93
CA TYR A 107 -14.35 12.23 19.68
C TYR A 107 -13.92 11.57 20.99
N THR A 108 -14.29 10.31 21.13
CA THR A 108 -13.76 9.42 22.17
C THR A 108 -12.68 8.53 21.55
N THR A 109 -11.49 8.54 22.14
CA THR A 109 -10.40 7.64 21.74
C THR A 109 -10.62 6.26 22.33
N LEU A 110 -10.59 5.23 21.48
CA LEU A 110 -10.65 3.84 21.90
C LEU A 110 -9.24 3.37 22.28
N SER A 111 -9.09 2.93 23.53
CA SER A 111 -7.82 2.45 24.09
C SER A 111 -7.96 0.99 24.56
N PRO A 112 -6.90 0.16 24.43
CA PRO A 112 -5.59 0.48 23.86
C PRO A 112 -5.62 0.56 22.31
N ARG A 113 -4.59 1.19 21.72
CA ARG A 113 -4.41 1.20 20.26
C ARG A 113 -4.15 -0.22 19.75
N GLN A 114 -4.62 -0.53 18.55
CA GLN A 114 -4.51 -1.87 18.01
C GLN A 114 -3.27 -2.03 17.14
N ARG A 115 -2.44 -3.02 17.40
CA ARG A 115 -1.26 -3.29 16.57
C ARG A 115 -1.67 -3.75 15.16
N ILE A 116 -1.15 -3.09 14.14
CA ILE A 116 -1.19 -3.55 12.75
C ILE A 116 0.05 -4.41 12.50
N GLY A 117 -0.17 -5.68 12.18
CA GLY A 117 0.86 -6.64 11.85
C GLY A 117 1.05 -6.80 10.34
N ALA A 118 2.17 -7.39 9.95
CA ALA A 118 2.39 -7.82 8.57
C ALA A 118 1.41 -8.94 8.19
N ALA A 119 0.89 -8.89 6.96
CA ALA A 119 0.14 -10.00 6.38
C ALA A 119 1.09 -11.16 6.01
N PRO A 120 0.63 -12.41 5.94
CA PRO A 120 1.48 -13.55 5.58
C PRO A 120 2.24 -13.40 4.25
N PHE A 121 1.63 -12.75 3.25
CA PHE A 121 2.29 -12.49 1.95
C PHE A 121 3.39 -11.41 2.01
N ALA A 122 3.54 -10.66 3.11
CA ALA A 122 4.59 -9.66 3.27
C ALA A 122 5.97 -10.25 3.62
N ILE A 123 6.10 -11.58 3.75
CA ILE A 123 7.38 -12.24 4.02
C ILE A 123 8.36 -12.08 2.84
N GLU A 124 7.85 -11.99 1.61
CA GLU A 124 8.71 -11.93 0.41
C GLU A 124 9.25 -10.52 0.09
N THR A 125 8.82 -9.47 0.79
CA THR A 125 9.24 -8.09 0.48
C THR A 125 10.55 -7.67 1.15
N LEU A 126 11.19 -8.54 1.95
CA LEU A 126 12.46 -8.22 2.60
C LEU A 126 13.66 -8.28 1.66
N PHE A 127 13.50 -8.93 0.51
CA PHE A 127 14.55 -9.10 -0.49
C PHE A 127 14.03 -8.66 -1.86
N VAL A 128 14.94 -8.15 -2.68
CA VAL A 128 14.68 -8.04 -4.11
C VAL A 128 14.59 -9.46 -4.65
N ALA A 129 13.43 -9.86 -5.14
CA ALA A 129 13.24 -11.20 -5.68
C ALA A 129 14.25 -11.47 -6.80
N PRO A 130 14.74 -12.71 -6.96
CA PRO A 130 15.61 -13.06 -8.09
C PRO A 130 14.97 -12.62 -9.42
N GLY A 131 15.69 -11.82 -10.20
CA GLY A 131 15.22 -11.29 -11.48
C GLY A 131 14.32 -10.05 -11.40
N ALA A 132 14.04 -9.49 -10.22
CA ALA A 132 13.24 -8.27 -10.09
C ALA A 132 13.99 -6.99 -10.52
N VAL A 133 15.33 -7.02 -10.56
CA VAL A 133 16.13 -5.98 -11.24
C VAL A 133 16.30 -6.38 -12.70
N ASP A 134 15.29 -6.07 -13.52
CA ASP A 134 15.31 -6.30 -14.95
C ASP A 134 15.52 -4.98 -15.74
N THR A 135 15.36 -5.05 -17.06
CA THR A 135 15.48 -3.87 -17.94
C THR A 135 14.36 -2.83 -17.74
N ILE A 136 13.24 -3.21 -17.11
CA ILE A 136 12.17 -2.27 -16.77
C ILE A 136 12.52 -1.54 -15.47
N ALA A 137 13.07 -2.26 -14.49
CA ALA A 137 13.53 -1.70 -13.23
C ALA A 137 14.76 -0.78 -13.41
N LEU A 138 15.65 -1.10 -14.36
CA LEU A 138 16.76 -0.24 -14.78
C LEU A 138 16.34 0.61 -15.99
N GLN A 139 15.70 1.75 -15.72
CA GLN A 139 15.28 2.68 -16.78
C GLN A 139 16.44 3.16 -17.67
N ASP A 140 16.13 3.65 -18.87
CA ASP A 140 17.12 4.27 -19.76
C ASP A 140 17.89 5.38 -19.03
N ASN A 141 19.22 5.32 -19.09
CA ASN A 141 20.11 6.22 -18.36
C ASN A 141 19.99 6.13 -16.82
N ALA A 142 19.44 5.05 -16.27
CA ALA A 142 19.41 4.82 -14.82
C ALA A 142 20.83 4.62 -14.25
N VAL A 143 21.76 4.07 -15.03
CA VAL A 143 23.17 3.92 -14.67
C VAL A 143 23.98 4.78 -15.63
N THR A 144 24.74 5.75 -15.10
CA THR A 144 25.51 6.73 -15.88
C THR A 144 26.90 6.90 -15.30
N SER A 145 27.80 7.57 -16.03
CA SER A 145 29.16 7.90 -15.56
C SER A 145 29.20 8.77 -14.30
N GLN A 146 28.08 9.43 -13.94
CA GLN A 146 27.93 10.13 -12.66
C GLN A 146 27.74 9.16 -11.48
N LYS A 147 27.13 7.99 -11.71
CA LYS A 147 26.86 6.96 -10.71
C LYS A 147 27.97 5.91 -10.64
N ILE A 148 28.52 5.54 -11.80
CA ILE A 148 29.60 4.57 -11.94
C ILE A 148 30.60 5.15 -12.94
N ALA A 149 31.77 5.58 -12.45
CA ALA A 149 32.79 6.14 -13.34
C ALA A 149 33.31 5.11 -14.35
N ASP A 150 33.74 5.60 -15.51
CA ASP A 150 34.22 4.77 -16.59
C ASP A 150 35.44 3.94 -16.16
N GLY A 151 35.41 2.63 -16.43
CA GLY A 151 36.49 1.69 -16.11
C GLY A 151 36.51 1.18 -14.67
N ASN A 152 35.55 1.55 -13.81
CA ASN A 152 35.52 1.14 -12.40
C ASN A 152 34.82 -0.21 -12.13
N ILE A 153 34.19 -0.84 -13.12
CA ILE A 153 33.61 -2.19 -12.97
C ILE A 153 34.64 -3.21 -13.42
N PHE A 154 35.22 -3.92 -12.46
CA PHE A 154 36.21 -4.97 -12.67
C PHE A 154 35.56 -6.36 -12.61
N THR A 155 36.31 -7.40 -12.97
CA THR A 155 35.84 -8.79 -12.93
C THR A 155 35.43 -9.23 -11.53
N ASP A 156 36.07 -8.68 -10.50
CA ASP A 156 35.76 -8.99 -9.09
C ASP A 156 34.43 -8.37 -8.64
N ASP A 157 33.92 -7.36 -9.37
CA ASP A 157 32.62 -6.72 -9.11
C ASP A 157 31.44 -7.50 -9.74
N LEU A 158 31.73 -8.48 -10.60
CA LEU A 158 30.74 -9.32 -11.28
C LEU A 158 30.79 -10.74 -10.70
N ALA A 159 29.76 -11.09 -9.91
CA ALA A 159 29.61 -12.46 -9.44
C ALA A 159 29.26 -13.39 -10.63
N ASN A 160 30.04 -14.46 -10.81
CA ASN A 160 29.78 -15.54 -11.78
C ASN A 160 28.85 -16.61 -11.21
#